data_AF-A0AB39L1M0-F1
#
_entry.id   AF-A0AB39L1M0-F1
#
_cell.length_a   1.000
_cell.length_b   1.000
_cell.length_c   1.000
_cell.angle_alpha   90.00
_cell.angle_beta   90.00
_cell.angle_gamma   90.00
#
_symmetry.space_group_name_H-M   'P 1'
#
loop_
_entity.id
_entity.type
_entity.pdbx_description
1 polymer ?
#
loop_
_entity_poly.entity_id
_entity_poly.type
_entity_poly.pdbx_seq_one_letter_code
_entity_poly.pdbx_strand_id
1 'polypeptide(L)'
;MTRTQIYDEAYSRIPGYDAATRDTATASAWMTELSAPPSALQVDTAAELRAAADAGKPFPRDLPARVREAQAAATDHFTALTMVREFAADAKARQQAALASGADHGLAYLRGELESLVTEVRGAARSLRSLPTDPLDVATDPTADRRLREAADLVERYSAIRDVQRTLIRTASSSTRATDNGTRMYLTAGQVADFLDADQYWIQRRRDNGRWPSDLRTLSPEQEALREWLTRSVTPMIDGEEWRASLPSGTLAEKAEALARICTHAHPWMPSMDDLANAFWTAGDATEGNASSPLAAEGGIRAVHRVAAITGHTSEGAPPEPVSAVRGGTRHAVPFTQRRSS
;
A
#
# COMPACT_ATOMS: atom_id res chain seq x y z
N MET A 1 -4.51 -18.80 10.21
CA MET A 1 -4.62 -18.53 8.76
C MET A 1 -3.22 -18.23 8.25
N THR A 2 -2.73 -18.94 7.24
CA THR A 2 -1.35 -18.74 6.74
C THR A 2 -1.24 -17.45 5.92
N ARG A 3 -0.03 -16.93 5.76
CA ARG A 3 0.25 -15.77 4.88
C ARG A 3 -0.36 -15.93 3.48
N THR A 4 -0.24 -17.11 2.89
CA THR A 4 -0.78 -17.41 1.55
C THR A 4 -2.30 -17.35 1.53
N GLN A 5 -2.98 -17.84 2.56
CA GLN A 5 -4.44 -17.75 2.66
C GLN A 5 -4.92 -16.29 2.74
N ILE A 6 -4.26 -15.44 3.56
CA ILE A 6 -4.64 -14.02 3.65
C ILE A 6 -4.50 -13.34 2.27
N TYR A 7 -3.40 -13.64 1.57
CA TYR A 7 -3.13 -13.12 0.24
C TYR A 7 -4.21 -13.58 -0.76
N ASP A 8 -4.42 -14.88 -0.90
CA ASP A 8 -5.35 -15.44 -1.88
C ASP A 8 -6.78 -14.95 -1.63
N GLU A 9 -7.23 -14.93 -0.37
CA GLU A 9 -8.57 -14.47 -0.03
C GLU A 9 -8.75 -12.97 -0.31
N ALA A 10 -7.80 -12.12 0.08
CA ALA A 10 -7.90 -10.68 -0.19
C ALA A 10 -7.92 -10.37 -1.70
N TYR A 11 -7.09 -11.04 -2.48
CA TYR A 11 -7.02 -10.84 -3.92
C TYR A 11 -8.24 -11.43 -4.66
N SER A 12 -8.80 -12.54 -4.19
CA SER A 12 -10.04 -13.11 -4.75
C SER A 12 -11.25 -12.18 -4.59
N ARG A 13 -11.21 -11.24 -3.64
CA ARG A 13 -12.26 -10.21 -3.48
C ARG A 13 -12.19 -9.14 -4.57
N ILE A 14 -11.09 -9.02 -5.30
CA ILE A 14 -10.88 -7.99 -6.32
C ILE A 14 -11.61 -8.40 -7.61
N PRO A 15 -12.61 -7.64 -8.07
CA PRO A 15 -13.38 -7.99 -9.27
C PRO A 15 -12.49 -8.23 -10.49
N GLY A 16 -12.64 -9.39 -11.13
CA GLY A 16 -11.90 -9.75 -12.34
C GLY A 16 -10.46 -10.23 -12.11
N TYR A 17 -9.92 -10.16 -10.89
CA TYR A 17 -8.54 -10.56 -10.59
C TYR A 17 -8.29 -12.05 -10.83
N ASP A 18 -9.18 -12.92 -10.34
CA ASP A 18 -9.03 -14.38 -10.50
C ASP A 18 -9.13 -14.83 -11.95
N ALA A 19 -9.98 -14.17 -12.75
CA ALA A 19 -10.08 -14.43 -14.18
C ALA A 19 -8.78 -14.03 -14.90
N ALA A 20 -8.26 -12.82 -14.66
CA ALA A 20 -7.02 -12.36 -15.27
C ALA A 20 -5.78 -13.15 -14.81
N THR A 21 -5.78 -13.62 -13.56
CA THR A 21 -4.72 -14.48 -13.01
C THR A 21 -4.73 -15.86 -13.67
N ARG A 22 -5.91 -16.46 -13.86
CA ARG A 22 -6.05 -17.71 -14.63
C ARG A 22 -5.58 -17.54 -16.07
N ASP A 23 -5.98 -16.47 -16.74
CA ASP A 23 -5.55 -16.19 -18.12
C ASP A 23 -4.02 -16.05 -18.21
N THR A 24 -3.38 -15.39 -17.24
CA THR A 24 -1.92 -15.24 -17.18
C THR A 24 -1.23 -16.60 -16.97
N ALA A 25 -1.79 -17.46 -16.12
CA ALA A 25 -1.27 -18.81 -15.89
C ALA A 25 -1.42 -19.68 -17.16
N THR A 26 -2.58 -19.62 -17.83
CA THR A 26 -2.84 -20.31 -19.10
C THR A 26 -1.88 -19.84 -20.19
N ALA A 27 -1.68 -18.53 -20.34
CA ALA A 27 -0.73 -17.98 -21.30
C ALA A 27 0.70 -18.44 -21.04
N SER A 28 1.10 -18.52 -19.76
CA SER A 28 2.42 -19.01 -19.36
C SER A 28 2.63 -20.49 -19.68
N ALA A 29 1.58 -21.31 -19.50
CA ALA A 29 1.59 -22.71 -19.90
C ALA A 29 1.75 -22.87 -21.42
N TRP A 30 0.98 -22.12 -22.21
CA TRP A 30 1.09 -22.13 -23.67
C TRP A 30 2.45 -21.63 -24.18
N MET A 31 3.02 -20.58 -23.58
CA MET A 31 4.38 -20.13 -23.90
C MET A 31 5.42 -21.21 -23.61
N THR A 32 5.24 -21.96 -22.53
CA THR A 32 6.14 -23.08 -22.18
C THR A 32 6.03 -24.19 -23.23
N GLU A 33 4.81 -24.58 -23.60
CA GLU A 33 4.55 -25.59 -24.63
C GLU A 33 5.15 -25.18 -26.00
N LEU A 34 4.99 -23.92 -26.38
CA LEU A 34 5.48 -23.37 -27.65
C LEU A 34 6.97 -22.97 -27.61
N SER A 35 7.66 -23.09 -26.48
CA SER A 35 9.08 -22.67 -26.36
C SER A 35 10.04 -23.59 -27.12
N ALA A 36 9.65 -24.85 -27.36
CA ALA A 36 10.40 -25.78 -28.17
C ALA A 36 9.91 -25.72 -29.64
N PRO A 37 10.79 -25.44 -30.62
CA PRO A 37 10.40 -25.54 -32.01
C PRO A 37 10.05 -27.00 -32.33
N PRO A 38 8.96 -27.28 -33.08
CA PRO A 38 8.66 -28.64 -33.50
C PRO A 38 9.84 -29.25 -34.26
N SER A 39 10.15 -30.52 -33.98
CA SER A 39 11.24 -31.27 -34.64
C SER A 39 11.08 -31.34 -36.17
N ALA A 40 9.85 -31.19 -36.68
CA ALA A 40 9.51 -31.13 -38.09
C ALA A 40 10.02 -29.86 -38.82
N LEU A 41 10.54 -28.86 -38.10
CA LEU A 41 11.00 -27.59 -38.69
C LEU A 41 12.42 -27.64 -39.26
N GLN A 42 13.17 -28.73 -39.07
CA GLN A 42 14.58 -28.80 -39.43
C GLN A 42 14.83 -29.77 -40.58
N VAL A 43 14.69 -29.28 -41.82
CA VAL A 43 15.19 -29.98 -43.01
C VAL A 43 16.58 -29.42 -43.32
N ASP A 44 17.65 -30.19 -43.08
CA ASP A 44 18.99 -29.83 -43.52
C ASP A 44 19.18 -30.17 -45.00
N THR A 45 18.72 -29.26 -45.85
CA THR A 45 18.77 -29.40 -47.30
C THR A 45 20.19 -29.62 -47.82
N ALA A 46 21.20 -29.02 -47.18
CA ALA A 46 22.58 -29.13 -47.61
C ALA A 46 23.17 -30.51 -47.28
N ALA A 47 22.87 -31.03 -46.09
CA ALA A 47 23.26 -32.39 -45.72
C ALA A 47 22.55 -33.45 -46.58
N GLU A 48 21.25 -33.31 -46.83
CA GLU A 48 20.50 -34.27 -47.66
C GLU A 48 20.98 -34.28 -49.12
N LEU A 49 21.22 -33.12 -49.73
CA LEU A 49 21.75 -33.04 -51.09
C LEU A 49 23.18 -33.57 -51.18
N ARG A 50 24.02 -33.30 -50.18
CA ARG A 50 25.39 -33.85 -50.10
C ARG A 50 25.36 -35.37 -49.99
N ALA A 51 24.53 -35.93 -49.11
CA ALA A 51 24.37 -37.37 -48.95
C ALA A 51 23.84 -38.07 -50.23
N ALA A 52 22.93 -37.43 -50.96
CA ALA A 52 22.44 -37.95 -52.23
C ALA A 52 23.54 -37.95 -53.31
N ALA A 53 24.33 -36.88 -53.38
CA ALA A 53 25.46 -36.75 -54.30
C ALA A 53 26.57 -37.77 -54.00
N ASP A 54 26.98 -37.91 -52.74
CA ASP A 54 28.02 -38.85 -52.29
C ASP A 54 27.63 -40.31 -52.57
N ALA A 55 26.33 -40.62 -52.49
CA ALA A 55 25.79 -41.94 -52.77
C ALA A 55 25.47 -42.20 -54.26
N GLY A 56 25.72 -41.24 -55.16
CA GLY A 56 25.38 -41.34 -56.58
C GLY A 56 23.87 -41.48 -56.86
N LYS A 57 23.01 -41.04 -55.94
CA LYS A 57 21.55 -41.11 -56.06
C LYS A 57 21.01 -39.95 -56.92
N PRO A 58 19.85 -40.12 -57.58
CA PRO A 58 19.19 -39.00 -58.26
C PRO A 58 18.78 -37.92 -57.27
N PHE A 59 18.60 -36.68 -57.78
CA PHE A 59 18.08 -35.56 -56.99
C PHE A 59 16.75 -35.92 -56.29
N PRO A 60 16.62 -35.71 -54.96
CA PRO A 60 15.38 -35.99 -54.24
C PRO A 60 14.27 -35.03 -54.67
N ARG A 61 13.37 -35.48 -55.56
CA ARG A 61 12.33 -34.63 -56.18
C ARG A 61 11.28 -34.12 -55.19
N ASP A 62 11.14 -34.77 -54.05
CA ASP A 62 10.25 -34.43 -52.94
C ASP A 62 10.83 -33.36 -51.99
N LEU A 63 12.15 -33.11 -52.05
CA LEU A 63 12.83 -32.15 -51.17
C LEU A 63 12.20 -30.74 -51.21
N PRO A 64 11.85 -30.13 -52.37
CA PRO A 64 11.19 -28.83 -52.39
C PRO A 64 9.80 -28.82 -51.74
N ALA A 65 9.08 -29.95 -51.70
CA ALA A 65 7.81 -30.04 -51.01
C ALA A 65 8.01 -30.06 -49.49
N ARG A 66 8.94 -30.89 -49.00
CA ARG A 66 9.31 -30.97 -47.57
C ARG A 66 9.85 -29.66 -47.03
N VAL A 67 10.66 -28.93 -47.80
CA VAL A 67 11.16 -27.60 -47.43
C VAL A 67 10.02 -26.59 -47.26
N ARG A 68 9.05 -26.58 -48.19
CA ARG A 68 7.89 -25.69 -48.08
C ARG A 68 7.01 -26.02 -46.87
N GLU A 69 6.81 -27.31 -46.59
CA GLU A 69 6.08 -27.77 -45.42
C GLU A 69 6.78 -27.32 -44.12
N ALA A 70 8.10 -27.50 -44.02
CA ALA A 70 8.87 -27.03 -42.88
C ALA A 70 8.82 -25.50 -42.71
N GLN A 71 8.89 -24.73 -43.81
CA GLN A 71 8.75 -23.27 -43.78
C GLN A 71 7.36 -22.80 -43.34
N ALA A 72 6.30 -23.46 -43.84
CA ALA A 72 4.92 -23.18 -43.43
C ALA A 72 4.73 -23.47 -41.94
N ALA A 73 5.17 -24.64 -41.47
CA ALA A 73 5.11 -25.02 -40.07
C ALA A 73 5.91 -24.04 -39.17
N ALA A 74 7.06 -23.52 -39.65
CA ALA A 74 7.84 -22.53 -38.90
C ALA A 74 7.10 -21.18 -38.79
N THR A 75 6.43 -20.78 -39.87
CA THR A 75 5.59 -19.57 -39.91
C THR A 75 4.41 -19.71 -38.96
N ASP A 76 3.70 -20.84 -39.01
CA ASP A 76 2.56 -21.12 -38.13
C ASP A 76 2.99 -21.13 -36.66
N HIS A 77 4.13 -21.74 -36.35
CA HIS A 77 4.70 -21.75 -35.00
C HIS A 77 5.04 -20.33 -34.51
N PHE A 78 5.67 -19.50 -35.35
CA PHE A 78 5.99 -18.11 -35.00
C PHE A 78 4.71 -17.26 -34.81
N THR A 79 3.70 -17.47 -35.67
CA THR A 79 2.39 -16.81 -35.54
C THR A 79 1.71 -17.22 -34.23
N ALA A 80 1.68 -18.51 -33.90
CA ALA A 80 1.12 -19.01 -32.64
C ALA A 80 1.83 -18.40 -31.42
N LEU A 81 3.16 -18.37 -31.44
CA LEU A 81 3.95 -17.70 -30.38
C LEU A 81 3.63 -16.22 -30.25
N THR A 82 3.45 -15.52 -31.37
CA THR A 82 3.09 -14.09 -31.36
C THR A 82 1.71 -13.87 -30.76
N MET A 83 0.71 -14.67 -31.18
CA MET A 83 -0.64 -14.61 -30.62
C MET A 83 -0.67 -14.88 -29.12
N VAL A 84 0.07 -15.88 -28.63
CA VAL A 84 0.15 -16.20 -27.20
C VAL A 84 0.83 -15.07 -26.42
N ARG A 85 1.88 -14.44 -26.98
CA ARG A 85 2.54 -13.27 -26.36
C ARG A 85 1.61 -12.07 -26.25
N GLU A 86 0.84 -11.78 -27.28
CA GLU A 86 -0.17 -10.72 -27.27
C GLU A 86 -1.25 -10.99 -26.23
N PHE A 87 -1.77 -12.21 -26.18
CA PHE A 87 -2.71 -12.64 -25.15
C PHE A 87 -2.13 -12.54 -23.74
N ALA A 88 -0.87 -12.95 -23.53
CA ALA A 88 -0.19 -12.83 -22.23
C ALA A 88 -0.05 -11.36 -21.80
N ALA A 89 0.26 -10.46 -22.74
CA ALA A 89 0.35 -9.03 -22.48
C ALA A 89 -1.01 -8.44 -22.10
N ASP A 90 -2.08 -8.79 -22.82
CA ASP A 90 -3.45 -8.39 -22.51
C ASP A 90 -3.92 -8.92 -21.14
N ALA A 91 -3.71 -10.21 -20.86
CA ALA A 91 -4.07 -10.83 -19.58
C ALA A 91 -3.37 -10.13 -18.40
N LYS A 92 -2.08 -9.82 -18.56
CA LYS A 92 -1.32 -9.06 -17.55
C LYS A 92 -1.84 -7.62 -17.40
N ALA A 93 -2.18 -6.95 -18.50
CA ALA A 93 -2.76 -5.61 -18.46
C ALA A 93 -4.12 -5.60 -17.74
N ARG A 94 -4.97 -6.59 -18.02
CA ARG A 94 -6.25 -6.78 -17.31
C ARG A 94 -6.06 -7.08 -15.83
N GLN A 95 -5.07 -7.90 -15.47
CA GLN A 95 -4.73 -8.17 -14.07
C GLN A 95 -4.31 -6.88 -13.35
N GLN A 96 -3.44 -6.07 -13.96
CA GLN A 96 -3.01 -4.79 -13.42
C GLN A 96 -4.17 -3.80 -13.30
N ALA A 97 -5.05 -3.73 -14.30
CA ALA A 97 -6.23 -2.87 -14.26
C ALA A 97 -7.22 -3.29 -13.15
N ALA A 98 -7.43 -4.60 -12.95
CA ALA A 98 -8.26 -5.12 -11.86
C ALA A 98 -7.68 -4.72 -10.50
N LEU A 99 -6.37 -4.83 -10.30
CA LEU A 99 -5.71 -4.37 -9.07
C LEU A 99 -5.83 -2.86 -8.87
N ALA A 100 -5.62 -2.07 -9.91
CA ALA A 100 -5.68 -0.61 -9.83
C ALA A 100 -7.08 -0.08 -9.49
N SER A 101 -8.12 -0.70 -10.04
CA SER A 101 -9.52 -0.26 -9.85
C SER A 101 -10.24 -0.97 -8.71
N GLY A 102 -9.78 -2.14 -8.28
CA GLY A 102 -10.47 -2.99 -7.30
C GLY A 102 -9.72 -3.21 -5.99
N ALA A 103 -8.58 -2.55 -5.75
CA ALA A 103 -7.80 -2.71 -4.52
C ALA A 103 -8.62 -2.49 -3.24
N ASP A 104 -9.59 -1.56 -3.27
CA ASP A 104 -10.48 -1.30 -2.13
C ASP A 104 -11.32 -2.50 -1.71
N HIS A 105 -11.65 -3.42 -2.62
CA HIS A 105 -12.33 -4.66 -2.23
C HIS A 105 -11.42 -5.57 -1.41
N GLY A 106 -10.15 -5.68 -1.79
CA GLY A 106 -9.15 -6.41 -1.01
C GLY A 106 -8.89 -5.74 0.34
N LEU A 107 -8.76 -4.41 0.38
CA LEU A 107 -8.57 -3.65 1.62
C LEU A 107 -9.79 -3.75 2.55
N ALA A 108 -11.01 -3.74 2.02
CA ALA A 108 -12.22 -3.93 2.81
C ALA A 108 -12.28 -5.30 3.48
N TYR A 109 -11.85 -6.36 2.80
CA TYR A 109 -11.71 -7.69 3.41
C TYR A 109 -10.64 -7.69 4.52
N LEU A 110 -9.45 -7.14 4.24
CA LEU A 110 -8.37 -7.05 5.23
C LEU A 110 -8.75 -6.21 6.46
N ARG A 111 -9.71 -5.27 6.33
CA ARG A 111 -10.21 -4.49 7.46
C ARG A 111 -10.85 -5.38 8.52
N GLY A 112 -11.74 -6.28 8.11
CA GLY A 112 -12.38 -7.22 9.04
C GLY A 112 -11.37 -8.17 9.70
N GLU A 113 -10.41 -8.68 8.92
CA GLU A 113 -9.33 -9.52 9.44
C GLU A 113 -8.44 -8.78 10.45
N LEU A 114 -8.10 -7.52 10.17
CA LEU A 114 -7.33 -6.69 11.08
C LEU A 114 -8.12 -6.38 12.37
N GLU A 115 -9.40 -6.05 12.27
CA GLU A 115 -10.26 -5.76 13.43
C GLU A 115 -10.38 -6.99 14.37
N SER A 116 -10.57 -8.18 13.80
CA SER A 116 -10.55 -9.43 14.57
C SER A 116 -9.21 -9.64 15.26
N LEU A 117 -8.11 -9.53 14.51
CA LEU A 117 -6.77 -9.74 15.04
C LEU A 117 -6.40 -8.73 16.14
N VAL A 118 -6.75 -7.45 15.97
CA VAL A 118 -6.52 -6.40 16.98
C VAL A 118 -7.28 -6.73 18.26
N THR A 119 -8.50 -7.26 18.16
CA THR A 119 -9.29 -7.70 19.32
C THR A 119 -8.61 -8.87 20.04
N GLU A 120 -8.12 -9.87 19.29
CA GLU A 120 -7.36 -11.00 19.84
C GLU A 120 -6.08 -10.53 20.54
N VAL A 121 -5.29 -9.67 19.90
CA VAL A 121 -4.04 -9.12 20.47
C VAL A 121 -4.32 -8.31 21.73
N ARG A 122 -5.37 -7.48 21.76
CA ARG A 122 -5.75 -6.73 22.96
C ARG A 122 -6.09 -7.65 24.12
N GLY A 123 -6.80 -8.75 23.86
CA GLY A 123 -7.07 -9.79 24.87
C GLY A 123 -5.80 -10.48 25.37
N ALA A 124 -4.82 -10.69 24.49
CA ALA A 124 -3.54 -11.34 24.81
C ALA A 124 -2.43 -10.37 25.28
N ALA A 125 -2.66 -9.05 25.29
CA ALA A 125 -1.60 -8.03 25.38
C ALA A 125 -0.72 -8.12 26.63
N ARG A 126 -1.26 -8.60 27.76
CA ARG A 126 -0.45 -8.82 28.97
C ARG A 126 0.51 -9.99 28.78
N SER A 127 0.06 -11.09 28.18
CA SER A 127 0.86 -12.28 27.93
C SER A 127 1.95 -12.02 26.89
N LEU A 128 1.62 -11.27 25.83
CA LEU A 128 2.57 -10.92 24.76
C LEU A 128 3.73 -10.04 25.25
N ARG A 129 3.48 -9.16 26.23
CA ARG A 129 4.50 -8.30 26.84
C ARG A 129 5.39 -9.02 27.86
N SER A 130 5.02 -10.25 28.27
CA SER A 130 5.73 -11.04 29.27
C SER A 130 6.19 -12.38 28.69
N LEU A 131 6.56 -12.40 27.41
CA LEU A 131 7.07 -13.63 26.78
C LEU A 131 8.48 -13.92 27.31
N PRO A 132 8.78 -15.19 27.60
CA PRO A 132 10.13 -15.57 28.00
C PRO A 132 11.10 -15.36 26.85
N THR A 133 12.28 -14.83 27.18
CA THR A 133 13.38 -14.60 26.23
C THR A 133 14.47 -15.66 26.33
N ASP A 134 14.54 -16.39 27.45
CA ASP A 134 15.52 -17.46 27.67
C ASP A 134 15.00 -18.80 27.10
N PRO A 135 15.72 -19.44 26.16
CA PRO A 135 15.37 -20.75 25.65
C PRO A 135 15.22 -21.85 26.72
N LEU A 136 15.92 -21.74 27.86
CA LEU A 136 15.82 -22.71 28.96
C LEU A 136 14.47 -22.63 29.69
N ASP A 137 13.91 -21.42 29.84
CA ASP A 137 12.58 -21.21 30.41
C ASP A 137 11.50 -21.83 29.52
N VAL A 138 11.69 -21.79 28.20
CA VAL A 138 10.78 -22.37 27.22
C VAL A 138 10.82 -23.90 27.22
N ALA A 139 12.02 -24.47 27.29
CA ALA A 139 12.20 -25.92 27.23
C ALA A 139 11.61 -26.66 28.46
N THR A 140 11.42 -25.95 29.57
CA THR A 140 11.01 -26.53 30.86
C THR A 140 9.57 -26.20 31.26
N ASP A 141 8.90 -25.23 30.61
CA ASP A 141 7.50 -24.86 30.86
C ASP A 141 6.60 -25.04 29.61
N PRO A 142 5.72 -26.06 29.57
CA PRO A 142 4.75 -26.24 28.49
C PRO A 142 3.82 -25.04 28.28
N THR A 143 3.60 -24.22 29.31
CA THR A 143 2.80 -22.99 29.22
C THR A 143 3.55 -21.91 28.45
N ALA A 144 4.86 -21.78 28.66
CA ALA A 144 5.73 -20.87 27.91
C ALA A 144 5.75 -21.24 26.42
N ASP A 145 5.92 -22.52 26.08
CA ASP A 145 5.89 -23.00 24.70
C ASP A 145 4.56 -22.65 23.99
N ARG A 146 3.42 -22.89 24.66
CA ARG A 146 2.10 -22.53 24.11
C ARG A 146 1.99 -21.02 23.86
N ARG A 147 2.39 -20.17 24.82
CA ARG A 147 2.33 -18.71 24.67
C ARG A 147 3.19 -18.22 23.52
N LEU A 148 4.36 -18.84 23.30
CA LEU A 148 5.22 -18.52 22.17
C LEU A 148 4.59 -18.91 20.83
N ARG A 149 3.95 -20.07 20.75
CA ARG A 149 3.21 -20.48 19.54
C ARG A 149 2.04 -19.54 19.24
N GLU A 150 1.28 -19.14 20.25
CA GLU A 150 0.21 -18.15 20.12
C GLU A 150 0.74 -16.78 19.66
N ALA A 151 1.84 -16.32 20.27
CA ALA A 151 2.49 -15.07 19.86
C ALA A 151 3.00 -15.13 18.41
N ALA A 152 3.59 -16.26 18.01
CA ALA A 152 4.07 -16.47 16.64
C ALA A 152 2.92 -16.38 15.63
N ASP A 153 1.78 -17.03 15.89
CA ASP A 153 0.59 -16.96 15.02
C ASP A 153 0.07 -15.52 14.88
N LEU A 154 -0.06 -14.78 15.99
CA LEU A 154 -0.53 -13.40 15.97
C LEU A 154 0.43 -12.47 15.20
N VAL A 155 1.73 -12.61 15.42
CA VAL A 155 2.78 -11.84 14.73
C VAL A 155 2.80 -12.16 13.23
N GLU A 156 2.68 -13.44 12.85
CA GLU A 156 2.63 -13.87 11.46
C GLU A 156 1.39 -13.33 10.75
N ARG A 157 0.20 -13.49 11.35
CA ARG A 157 -1.07 -12.98 10.81
C ARG A 157 -1.06 -11.46 10.65
N TYR A 158 -0.58 -10.73 11.65
CA TYR A 158 -0.46 -9.27 11.57
C TYR A 158 0.44 -8.85 10.42
N SER A 159 1.62 -9.47 10.35
CA SER A 159 2.62 -9.16 9.31
C SER A 159 2.09 -9.50 7.93
N ALA A 160 1.38 -10.63 7.78
CA ALA A 160 0.75 -11.02 6.52
C ALA A 160 -0.33 -10.01 6.08
N ILE A 161 -1.24 -9.59 6.97
CA ILE A 161 -2.26 -8.57 6.66
C ILE A 161 -1.61 -7.28 6.17
N ARG A 162 -0.59 -6.78 6.89
CA ARG A 162 0.11 -5.54 6.54
C ARG A 162 0.94 -5.65 5.26
N ASP A 163 1.56 -6.80 5.00
CA ASP A 163 2.28 -7.07 3.75
C ASP A 163 1.34 -7.06 2.55
N VAL A 164 0.15 -7.66 2.68
CA VAL A 164 -0.89 -7.66 1.63
C VAL A 164 -1.41 -6.24 1.43
N GLN A 165 -1.75 -5.52 2.51
CA GLN A 165 -2.17 -4.11 2.47
C GLN A 165 -1.15 -3.24 1.72
N ARG A 166 0.14 -3.31 2.10
CA ARG A 166 1.21 -2.55 1.44
C ARG A 166 1.29 -2.88 -0.05
N THR A 167 1.16 -4.15 -0.40
CA THR A 167 1.24 -4.60 -1.80
C THR A 167 0.06 -4.10 -2.63
N LEU A 168 -1.15 -4.12 -2.08
CA LEU A 168 -2.34 -3.58 -2.72
C LEU A 168 -2.21 -2.07 -2.94
N ILE A 169 -1.85 -1.31 -1.89
CA ILE A 169 -1.67 0.14 -1.98
C ILE A 169 -0.60 0.52 -3.00
N ARG A 170 0.55 -0.16 -2.96
CA ARG A 170 1.64 0.09 -3.91
C ARG A 170 1.21 -0.18 -5.35
N THR A 171 0.50 -1.28 -5.58
CA THR A 171 0.04 -1.63 -6.92
C THR A 171 -1.01 -0.66 -7.43
N ALA A 172 -1.99 -0.30 -6.60
CA ALA A 172 -3.03 0.68 -6.95
C ALA A 172 -2.47 2.10 -7.15
N SER A 173 -1.42 2.46 -6.41
CA SER A 173 -0.77 3.77 -6.56
C SER A 173 0.14 3.84 -7.79
N SER A 174 0.63 2.71 -8.30
CA SER A 174 1.55 2.70 -9.46
C SER A 174 0.93 3.18 -10.77
N SER A 175 -0.41 3.18 -10.87
CA SER A 175 -1.14 3.79 -11.99
C SER A 175 -1.28 5.30 -11.88
N THR A 176 -1.06 5.87 -10.69
CA THR A 176 -1.03 7.32 -10.47
C THR A 176 0.41 7.81 -10.65
N ARG A 177 0.62 9.00 -11.23
CA ARG A 177 1.97 9.58 -11.45
C ARG A 177 2.70 9.97 -10.15
N ALA A 178 2.33 9.40 -9.00
CA ALA A 178 2.98 9.63 -7.72
C ALA A 178 4.41 9.10 -7.77
N THR A 179 5.36 9.91 -7.30
CA THR A 179 6.81 9.68 -7.45
C THR A 179 7.34 8.47 -6.68
N ASP A 180 6.58 7.90 -5.75
CA ASP A 180 7.00 6.81 -4.86
C ASP A 180 6.03 5.62 -4.80
N ASN A 181 5.09 5.53 -5.75
CA ASN A 181 4.04 4.50 -5.79
C ASN A 181 3.27 4.38 -4.45
N GLY A 182 3.00 5.49 -3.76
CA GLY A 182 2.22 5.49 -2.52
C GLY A 182 2.96 4.92 -1.31
N THR A 183 4.27 4.67 -1.42
CA THR A 183 5.08 4.07 -0.35
C THR A 183 5.10 4.95 0.89
N ARG A 184 5.40 6.24 0.76
CA ARG A 184 5.44 7.18 1.89
C ARG A 184 4.06 7.33 2.52
N MET A 185 3.03 7.41 1.69
CA MET A 185 1.64 7.51 2.12
C MET A 185 1.26 6.31 3.00
N TYR A 186 1.59 5.08 2.56
CA TYR A 186 1.41 3.89 3.38
C TYR A 186 2.24 3.94 4.67
N LEU A 187 3.53 4.21 4.58
CA LEU A 187 4.44 4.11 5.73
C LEU A 187 4.08 5.09 6.86
N THR A 188 3.60 6.29 6.51
CA THR A 188 3.37 7.38 7.47
C THR A 188 1.90 7.59 7.84
N ALA A 189 0.93 7.09 7.07
CA ALA A 189 -0.50 7.27 7.35
C ALA A 189 -1.34 5.99 7.19
N GLY A 190 -0.84 4.95 6.54
CA GLY A 190 -1.60 3.74 6.23
C GLY A 190 -1.69 2.70 7.35
N GLN A 191 -0.82 2.79 8.36
CA GLN A 191 -0.74 1.77 9.41
C GLN A 191 -1.72 2.03 10.56
N VAL A 192 -1.87 3.28 10.99
CA VAL A 192 -2.70 3.66 12.15
C VAL A 192 -3.49 4.94 11.88
N ALA A 193 -4.72 5.02 12.39
CA ALA A 193 -5.64 6.14 12.19
C ALA A 193 -5.21 7.41 12.94
N ASP A 194 -4.46 7.23 14.03
CA ASP A 194 -3.88 8.26 14.89
C ASP A 194 -2.46 8.66 14.48
N PHE A 195 -2.13 8.52 13.20
CA PHE A 195 -0.76 8.71 12.70
C PHE A 195 -0.16 10.10 13.01
N LEU A 196 -0.98 11.15 13.15
CA LEU A 196 -0.50 12.47 13.56
C LEU A 196 0.17 12.45 14.95
N ASP A 197 -0.27 11.55 15.83
CA ASP A 197 0.25 11.37 17.19
C ASP A 197 1.11 10.13 17.37
N ALA A 198 1.03 9.15 16.47
CA ALA A 198 1.76 7.89 16.59
C ALA A 198 3.02 7.82 15.71
N ASP A 199 3.05 8.49 14.56
CA ASP A 199 4.13 8.37 13.57
C ASP A 199 5.19 9.46 13.73
N GLN A 200 6.46 9.05 13.73
CA GLN A 200 7.61 9.93 13.92
C GLN A 200 7.70 11.06 12.88
N TYR A 201 7.43 10.77 11.59
CA TYR A 201 7.50 11.77 10.54
C TYR A 201 6.48 12.89 10.77
N TRP A 202 5.24 12.55 11.12
CA TRP A 202 4.20 13.54 11.39
C TRP A 202 4.43 14.31 12.68
N ILE A 203 4.87 13.65 13.76
CA ILE A 203 5.24 14.32 15.01
C ILE A 203 6.35 15.35 14.77
N GLN A 204 7.40 14.97 14.03
CA GLN A 204 8.50 15.88 13.71
C GLN A 204 8.03 17.04 12.83
N ARG A 205 7.23 16.76 11.78
CA ARG A 205 6.67 17.79 10.90
C ARG A 205 5.81 18.80 11.65
N ARG A 206 4.97 18.37 12.60
CA ARG A 206 4.20 19.26 13.49
C ARG A 206 5.12 20.22 14.24
N ARG A 207 6.17 19.69 14.86
CA ARG A 207 7.12 20.48 15.66
C ARG A 207 7.91 21.48 14.83
N ASP A 208 8.35 21.08 13.64
CA ASP A 208 9.11 21.96 12.73
C ASP A 208 8.26 23.14 12.24
N ASN A 209 6.99 22.89 11.96
CA ASN A 209 6.03 23.89 11.48
C ASN A 209 5.29 24.64 12.59
N GLY A 210 5.40 24.20 13.85
CA GLY A 210 4.82 24.83 15.03
C GLY A 210 5.52 26.12 15.48
N ARG A 211 6.56 26.57 14.76
CA ARG A 211 7.33 27.78 15.08
C ARG A 211 6.65 29.01 14.47
N TRP A 212 5.94 29.77 15.31
CA TRP A 212 5.27 31.00 14.90
C TRP A 212 6.24 32.19 14.88
N PRO A 213 6.14 33.09 13.89
CA PRO A 213 6.93 34.31 13.91
C PRO A 213 6.49 35.18 15.11
N SER A 214 7.48 35.82 15.74
CA SER A 214 7.32 36.55 17.02
C SER A 214 6.50 37.84 16.91
N ASP A 215 6.09 38.22 15.71
CA ASP A 215 5.35 39.43 15.38
C ASP A 215 3.82 39.25 15.39
N LEU A 216 3.31 38.02 15.53
CA LEU A 216 1.89 37.75 15.80
C LEU A 216 1.55 38.11 17.24
N ARG A 217 1.35 39.42 17.48
CA ARG A 217 1.20 40.05 18.80
C ARG A 217 0.00 39.56 19.62
N THR A 218 -1.02 38.96 19.00
CA THR A 218 -2.19 38.45 19.69
C THR A 218 -2.77 37.27 18.92
N LEU A 219 -2.84 36.12 19.57
CA LEU A 219 -3.45 34.91 19.03
C LEU A 219 -4.85 34.76 19.62
N SER A 220 -5.78 34.24 18.83
CA SER A 220 -7.06 33.76 19.35
C SER A 220 -6.84 32.49 20.20
N PRO A 221 -7.75 32.14 21.13
CA PRO A 221 -7.65 30.90 21.90
C PRO A 221 -7.49 29.65 21.03
N GLU A 222 -8.16 29.59 19.88
CA GLU A 222 -8.08 28.48 18.93
C GLU A 222 -6.69 28.38 18.28
N GLN A 223 -6.07 29.53 17.98
CA GLN A 223 -4.71 29.61 17.45
C GLN A 223 -3.66 29.26 18.50
N GLU A 224 -3.88 29.64 19.76
CA GLU A 224 -3.04 29.20 20.87
C GLU A 224 -3.11 27.68 21.06
N ALA A 225 -4.31 27.10 21.00
CA ALA A 225 -4.51 25.66 21.07
C ALA A 225 -3.85 24.94 19.88
N LEU A 226 -3.94 25.48 18.66
CA LEU A 226 -3.24 24.93 17.50
C LEU A 226 -1.72 24.96 17.69
N ARG A 227 -1.18 26.07 18.21
CA ARG A 227 0.26 26.19 18.50
C ARG A 227 0.70 25.20 19.57
N GLU A 228 -0.06 25.05 20.64
CA GLU A 228 0.19 24.05 21.67
C GLU A 228 0.19 22.64 21.08
N TRP A 229 -0.83 22.30 20.29
CA TRP A 229 -0.94 21.01 19.60
C TRP A 229 0.25 20.72 18.66
N LEU A 230 0.68 21.70 17.85
CA LEU A 230 1.81 21.54 16.93
C LEU A 230 3.14 21.33 17.66
N THR A 231 3.32 21.98 18.81
CA THR A 231 4.58 21.94 19.59
C THR A 231 4.58 20.88 20.69
N ARG A 232 3.44 20.22 20.91
CA ARG A 232 3.27 19.18 21.92
C ARG A 232 4.30 18.07 21.76
N SER A 233 4.91 17.68 22.87
CA SER A 233 5.84 16.56 22.84
C SER A 233 5.07 15.24 22.93
N VAL A 234 5.22 14.40 21.91
CA VAL A 234 4.68 13.05 21.87
C VAL A 234 5.82 12.08 21.59
N THR A 235 5.80 10.92 22.26
CA THR A 235 6.73 9.82 21.96
C THR A 235 6.18 9.04 20.78
N PRO A 236 6.92 8.91 19.66
CA PRO A 236 6.46 8.13 18.52
C PRO A 236 6.24 6.67 18.93
N MET A 237 5.12 6.10 18.47
CA MET A 237 4.82 4.69 18.62
C MET A 237 5.29 3.89 17.40
N ILE A 238 5.35 4.55 16.26
CA ILE A 238 5.74 3.99 14.96
C ILE A 238 6.80 4.92 14.35
N ASP A 239 7.87 4.32 13.84
CA ASP A 239 8.80 4.99 12.93
C ASP A 239 8.68 4.29 11.58
N GLY A 240 8.00 4.92 10.62
CA GLY A 240 7.79 4.34 9.30
C GLY A 240 9.08 4.01 8.53
N GLU A 241 10.21 4.64 8.84
CA GLU A 241 11.50 4.31 8.21
C GLU A 241 12.16 3.09 8.84
N GLU A 242 12.13 2.96 10.16
CA GLU A 242 12.57 1.74 10.85
C GLU A 242 11.62 0.56 10.57
N TRP A 243 10.33 0.86 10.36
CA TRP A 243 9.26 -0.11 10.14
C TRP A 243 8.93 -0.26 8.65
N ARG A 244 9.97 -0.29 7.81
CA ARG A 244 9.83 -0.76 6.42
C ARG A 244 9.26 -2.18 6.35
N ALA A 245 9.28 -2.94 7.44
CA ALA A 245 8.51 -4.15 7.66
C ALA A 245 7.32 -3.89 8.60
N SER A 246 6.29 -4.71 8.49
CA SER A 246 5.03 -4.61 9.26
C SER A 246 5.22 -4.57 10.79
N LEU A 247 6.31 -5.13 11.29
CA LEU A 247 6.78 -5.08 12.67
C LEU A 247 8.31 -4.91 12.66
N PRO A 248 8.93 -4.40 13.75
CA PRO A 248 10.38 -4.25 13.82
C PRO A 248 11.09 -5.60 13.62
N SER A 249 12.30 -5.55 13.06
CA SER A 249 13.19 -6.72 13.01
C SER A 249 13.63 -7.09 14.43
N GLY A 250 13.76 -8.38 14.71
CA GLY A 250 14.16 -8.86 16.03
C GLY A 250 13.62 -10.25 16.35
N THR A 251 13.77 -10.61 17.61
CA THR A 251 13.22 -11.80 18.25
C THR A 251 11.69 -11.81 18.21
N LEU A 252 11.09 -12.98 18.43
CA LEU A 252 9.64 -13.10 18.53
C LEU A 252 9.08 -12.26 19.70
N ALA A 253 9.78 -12.21 20.84
CA ALA A 253 9.37 -11.45 22.01
C ALA A 253 9.29 -9.94 21.70
N GLU A 254 10.31 -9.38 21.04
CA GLU A 254 10.32 -7.97 20.63
C GLU A 254 9.19 -7.64 19.65
N LYS A 255 8.94 -8.53 18.67
CA LYS A 255 7.82 -8.37 17.72
C LYS A 255 6.47 -8.45 18.40
N ALA A 256 6.29 -9.39 19.33
CA ALA A 256 5.06 -9.56 20.08
C ALA A 256 4.79 -8.39 21.04
N GLU A 257 5.84 -7.86 21.67
CA GLU A 257 5.76 -6.65 22.49
C GLU A 257 5.36 -5.44 21.63
N ALA A 258 6.02 -5.24 20.49
CA ALA A 258 5.68 -4.18 19.55
C ALA A 258 4.23 -4.30 19.06
N LEU A 259 3.81 -5.50 18.65
CA LEU A 259 2.43 -5.79 18.24
C LEU A 259 1.42 -5.46 19.34
N ALA A 260 1.69 -5.87 20.58
CA ALA A 260 0.85 -5.56 21.73
C ALA A 260 0.77 -4.04 21.94
N ARG A 261 1.91 -3.33 21.92
CA ARG A 261 1.95 -1.88 22.06
C ARG A 261 1.15 -1.15 20.98
N ILE A 262 1.33 -1.52 19.72
CA ILE A 262 0.58 -0.95 18.58
C ILE A 262 -0.92 -1.15 18.79
N CYS A 263 -1.34 -2.37 19.11
CA CYS A 263 -2.77 -2.68 19.24
C CYS A 263 -3.41 -2.08 20.49
N THR A 264 -2.65 -1.78 21.56
CA THR A 264 -3.19 -1.19 22.79
C THR A 264 -3.05 0.33 22.89
N HIS A 265 -2.06 0.92 22.23
CA HIS A 265 -1.73 2.34 22.37
C HIS A 265 -1.84 3.13 21.08
N ALA A 266 -1.93 2.48 19.93
CA ALA A 266 -2.29 3.11 18.67
C ALA A 266 -3.65 2.61 18.18
N HIS A 267 -4.11 3.18 17.07
CA HIS A 267 -5.35 2.79 16.41
C HIS A 267 -5.06 2.14 15.04
N PRO A 268 -4.64 0.85 15.01
CA PRO A 268 -4.52 0.10 13.76
C PRO A 268 -5.77 0.25 12.90
N TRP A 269 -5.58 0.61 11.63
CA TRP A 269 -6.69 0.79 10.69
C TRP A 269 -6.34 0.27 9.30
N MET A 270 -7.39 0.14 8.47
CA MET A 270 -7.32 -0.32 7.10
C MET A 270 -8.15 0.64 6.21
N PRO A 271 -7.57 1.78 5.79
CA PRO A 271 -8.26 2.77 4.97
C PRO A 271 -8.53 2.25 3.56
N SER A 272 -9.52 2.83 2.89
CA SER A 272 -9.59 2.76 1.42
C SER A 272 -8.44 3.56 0.79
N MET A 273 -8.21 3.39 -0.51
CA MET A 273 -7.22 4.18 -1.25
C MET A 273 -7.52 5.69 -1.17
N ASP A 274 -8.80 6.05 -1.30
CA ASP A 274 -9.24 7.45 -1.22
C ASP A 274 -9.09 8.01 0.20
N ASP A 275 -9.49 7.27 1.23
CA ASP A 275 -9.33 7.72 2.62
C ASP A 275 -7.85 7.90 2.97
N LEU A 276 -6.99 6.99 2.52
CA LEU A 276 -5.56 7.06 2.76
C LEU A 276 -4.94 8.29 2.08
N ALA A 277 -5.26 8.52 0.80
CA ALA A 277 -4.77 9.68 0.07
C ALA A 277 -5.27 10.99 0.69
N ASN A 278 -6.57 11.06 1.00
CA ASN A 278 -7.16 12.24 1.61
C ASN A 278 -6.58 12.50 3.01
N ALA A 279 -6.40 11.47 3.84
CA ALA A 279 -5.80 11.61 5.16
C ALA A 279 -4.36 12.13 5.06
N PHE A 280 -3.54 11.55 4.17
CA PHE A 280 -2.14 11.95 3.99
C PHE A 280 -2.01 13.40 3.51
N TRP A 281 -2.75 13.81 2.48
CA TRP A 281 -2.67 15.18 1.97
C TRP A 281 -3.28 16.20 2.94
N THR A 282 -4.42 15.87 3.56
CA THR A 282 -5.03 16.75 4.57
C THR A 282 -4.15 16.88 5.81
N ALA A 283 -3.40 15.84 6.18
CA ALA A 283 -2.39 15.94 7.25
C ALA A 283 -1.22 16.86 6.85
N GLY A 284 -0.87 16.89 5.56
CA GLY A 284 0.02 17.91 4.99
C GLY A 284 -0.48 19.31 5.35
N ASP A 285 -1.72 19.64 4.99
CA ASP A 285 -2.34 20.93 5.30
C ASP A 285 -2.50 21.18 6.81
N ALA A 286 -2.82 20.14 7.59
CA ALA A 286 -2.97 20.25 9.04
C ALA A 286 -1.66 20.57 9.76
N THR A 287 -0.52 20.22 9.14
CA THR A 287 0.80 20.43 9.71
C THR A 287 1.60 21.54 9.02
N GLU A 288 1.20 22.01 7.84
CA GLU A 288 1.90 23.01 7.03
C GLU A 288 1.19 24.38 7.06
N GLY A 289 1.94 25.48 7.03
CA GLY A 289 1.38 26.82 6.80
C GLY A 289 0.67 27.50 7.97
N ASN A 290 0.38 26.78 9.06
CA ASN A 290 -0.40 27.25 10.21
C ASN A 290 0.19 28.47 10.95
N ALA A 291 1.50 28.69 10.84
CA ALA A 291 2.22 29.76 11.52
C ALA A 291 2.33 31.06 10.71
N SER A 292 1.90 31.06 9.44
CA SER A 292 2.19 32.18 8.51
C SER A 292 1.19 33.34 8.61
N SER A 293 -0.05 33.08 9.03
CA SER A 293 -1.10 34.08 9.21
C SER A 293 -2.28 33.52 10.02
N PRO A 294 -3.15 34.37 10.60
CA PRO A 294 -4.40 33.95 11.24
C PRO A 294 -5.29 33.07 10.35
N LEU A 295 -5.40 33.42 9.07
CA LEU A 295 -6.20 32.67 8.09
C LEU A 295 -5.62 31.28 7.82
N ALA A 296 -4.29 31.18 7.75
CA ALA A 296 -3.62 29.89 7.58
C ALA A 296 -3.79 29.01 8.82
N ALA A 297 -3.76 29.59 10.03
CA ALA A 297 -4.04 28.87 11.26
C ALA A 297 -5.47 28.30 11.29
N GLU A 298 -6.48 29.07 10.87
CA GLU A 298 -7.86 28.56 10.72
C GLU A 298 -7.94 27.41 9.71
N GLY A 299 -7.20 27.51 8.59
CA GLY A 299 -7.07 26.44 7.60
C GLY A 299 -6.51 25.15 8.21
N GLY A 300 -5.43 25.29 9.00
CA GLY A 300 -4.82 24.20 9.76
C GLY A 300 -5.76 23.52 10.73
N ILE A 301 -6.49 24.31 11.54
CA ILE A 301 -7.49 23.76 12.48
C ILE A 301 -8.54 22.95 11.73
N ARG A 302 -9.12 23.51 10.66
CA ARG A 302 -10.10 22.77 9.84
C ARG A 302 -9.50 21.50 9.24
N ALA A 303 -8.23 21.53 8.85
CA ALA A 303 -7.55 20.35 8.32
C ALA A 303 -7.35 19.27 9.41
N VAL A 304 -7.01 19.63 10.66
CA VAL A 304 -6.97 18.68 11.78
C VAL A 304 -8.32 17.96 11.96
N HIS A 305 -9.43 18.70 11.95
CA HIS A 305 -10.76 18.09 12.05
C HIS A 305 -11.15 17.27 10.81
N ARG A 306 -10.73 17.67 9.60
CA ARG A 306 -10.93 16.85 8.41
C ARG A 306 -10.16 15.54 8.48
N VAL A 307 -8.91 15.54 8.97
CA VAL A 307 -8.18 14.29 9.23
C VAL A 307 -8.98 13.41 10.20
N ALA A 308 -9.47 13.97 11.31
CA ALA A 308 -10.27 13.22 12.27
C ALA A 308 -11.57 12.64 11.67
N ALA A 309 -12.22 13.36 10.76
CA ALA A 309 -13.41 12.87 10.06
C ALA A 309 -13.10 11.72 9.08
N ILE A 310 -11.92 11.73 8.44
CA ILE A 310 -11.47 10.67 7.52
C ILE A 310 -11.02 9.43 8.31
N THR A 311 -10.23 9.62 9.37
CA THR A 311 -9.62 8.52 10.12
C THR A 311 -10.51 7.96 11.22
N GLY A 312 -11.56 8.70 11.61
CA GLY A 312 -12.36 8.40 12.79
C GLY A 312 -11.61 8.61 14.11
N HIS A 313 -10.44 9.27 14.09
CA HIS A 313 -9.62 9.51 15.27
C HIS A 313 -9.28 11.00 15.44
N THR A 314 -9.71 11.56 16.58
CA THR A 314 -9.33 12.93 16.96
C THR A 314 -7.99 12.92 17.67
N SER A 315 -7.02 13.63 17.09
CA SER A 315 -5.70 13.81 17.67
C SER A 315 -5.79 14.39 19.09
N GLU A 316 -4.99 13.88 20.01
CA GLU A 316 -5.03 14.32 21.40
C GLU A 316 -4.59 15.79 21.52
N GLY A 317 -5.39 16.58 22.23
CA GLY A 317 -5.17 18.03 22.35
C GLY A 317 -5.42 18.80 21.05
N ALA A 318 -6.16 18.23 20.08
CA ALA A 318 -6.55 18.95 18.88
C ALA A 318 -7.23 20.29 19.23
N PRO A 319 -6.94 21.37 18.49
CA PRO A 319 -7.60 22.65 18.70
C PRO A 319 -9.12 22.52 18.49
N PRO A 320 -9.94 23.32 19.17
CA PRO A 320 -11.38 23.35 18.91
C PRO A 320 -11.67 23.95 17.53
N GLU A 321 -12.76 23.53 16.89
CA GLU A 321 -13.16 24.09 15.59
C GLU A 321 -13.36 25.60 15.70
N PRO A 322 -12.86 26.40 14.73
CA PRO A 322 -13.09 27.82 14.72
C PRO A 322 -14.59 28.05 14.64
N VAL A 323 -15.13 28.85 15.56
CA VAL A 323 -16.53 29.25 15.52
C VAL A 323 -16.77 29.85 14.15
N SER A 324 -17.55 29.16 13.31
CA SER A 324 -17.89 29.67 11.99
C SER A 324 -18.53 31.01 12.23
N ALA A 325 -17.82 32.09 11.90
CA ALA A 325 -18.38 33.43 11.92
C ALA A 325 -19.61 33.34 11.03
N VAL A 326 -20.79 33.28 11.69
CA VAL A 326 -22.07 33.15 11.01
C VAL A 326 -22.04 34.23 9.96
N ARG A 327 -22.11 33.85 8.68
CA ARG A 327 -22.19 34.76 7.53
C ARG A 327 -23.54 35.50 7.53
N GLY A 328 -23.93 36.04 8.68
CA GLY A 328 -25.11 36.86 8.93
C GLY A 328 -24.79 38.35 9.06
N GLY A 329 -23.55 38.76 8.78
CA GLY A 329 -23.21 40.17 8.62
C GLY A 329 -23.67 40.67 7.25
N THR A 330 -24.84 41.32 7.22
CA THR A 330 -25.31 42.17 6.13
C THR A 330 -24.15 42.95 5.51
N ARG A 331 -23.91 42.75 4.21
CA ARG A 331 -23.07 43.64 3.41
C ARG A 331 -23.67 45.05 3.48
N HIS A 332 -23.20 45.88 4.40
CA HIS A 332 -23.40 47.33 4.29
C HIS A 332 -22.60 47.79 3.08
N ALA A 333 -23.30 47.99 1.97
CA ALA A 333 -22.78 48.72 0.82
C ALA A 333 -22.41 50.12 1.31
N VAL A 334 -21.11 50.39 1.44
CA VAL A 334 -20.61 51.76 1.65
C VAL A 334 -20.73 52.46 0.30
N PRO A 335 -21.54 53.54 0.16
CA PRO A 335 -21.63 54.27 -1.08
C PRO A 335 -20.31 55.00 -1.32
N PHE A 336 -19.65 54.68 -2.44
CA PHE A 336 -18.50 55.40 -2.96
C PHE A 336 -18.95 56.83 -3.33
N THR A 337 -18.67 57.82 -2.48
CA THR A 337 -18.77 59.23 -2.87
C THR A 337 -17.55 59.59 -3.70
N GLN A 338 -17.74 59.76 -5.01
CA GLN A 338 -16.76 60.38 -5.91
C GLN A 338 -16.49 61.83 -5.45
N ARG A 339 -15.27 62.12 -5.00
CA ARG A 339 -14.77 63.49 -4.92
C ARG A 339 -14.41 63.96 -6.32
N ARG A 340 -15.17 64.93 -6.85
CA ARG A 340 -14.76 65.74 -8.00
C ARG A 340 -13.64 66.69 -7.57
N SER A 341 -12.58 66.70 -8.36
CA SER A 341 -11.49 67.66 -8.34
C SER A 341 -11.96 69.03 -8.86
N SER A 342 -11.50 70.08 -8.19
CA SER A 342 -11.45 71.46 -8.69
C SER A 342 -10.09 72.03 -8.35
#